data_AF-A0A182XLP5-F1
#
_entry.id   AF-A0A182XLP5-F1
#
_cell.length_a   1.000
_cell.length_b   1.000
_cell.length_c   1.000
_cell.angle_alpha   90.00
_cell.angle_beta   90.00
_cell.angle_gamma   90.00
#
_symmetry.space_group_name_H-M   'P 1'
#
loop_
_entity.id
_entity.type
_entity.pdbx_description
1 polymer ?
#
loop_
_entity_poly.entity_id
_entity_poly.type
_entity_poly.pdbx_seq_one_letter_code
_entity_poly.pdbx_strand_id
1 'polypeptide(L)'
;MLRKHFSRDDSLGYLSDSVMYYGSYSNRSFTLVPGTAEYSLPHAYFLTITILLLATFVFVSVSMGRAYRISFIESSATVQNILTHKIVCSWDYGIANGKAARLKHATILTELRDYLAQRNRTPAPVGRWQRLRTETLNAVAHATVLALIAAVAACLWAVLDRFGPADHFAAWSALYVSLASNGTMAALGYVCQLLGRLERYRHGATQLNINLLRHFLLQLTIVAVLFAHWLTTRPPTGCWETAIGQELYRLLVVDFFISTVLLSAVRGVRYLLHARYGPARGRPGPLAPYLTPPPFCIETHSLGLVYNQTLLWFGVLFAPPLVLLVALKLLLVFYVNKCELMYLCQPPARLWRSSQTQTLFLVLVFVSLFGVLLTHGYLIMQVPVSEGCGPFRGTQYMYQLFMQGILKLREEHLFWRAFVYITKPAIIGGVLLTMGVATYYLRAKSRAQIAKVKLLKELLCLEAKDKEFLLANLSKVARGKDCTGEQLDRIELVGGGRLNGPADRYYTDPCATWRSSGLKLSSTPLPHPIHLFR
;
A
#
# COMPACT_ATOMS: atom_id res chain seq x y z
N MET A 1 32.06 -5.92 -54.05
CA MET A 1 32.74 -6.58 -52.91
C MET A 1 32.85 -5.68 -51.67
N LEU A 2 31.86 -4.82 -51.38
CA LEU A 2 31.82 -3.98 -50.16
C LEU A 2 30.35 -3.76 -49.75
N ARG A 3 29.71 -4.82 -49.25
CA ARG A 3 28.40 -4.76 -48.57
C ARG A 3 28.24 -6.03 -47.74
N LYS A 4 28.88 -6.07 -46.58
CA LYS A 4 28.68 -7.01 -45.45
C LYS A 4 29.79 -6.75 -44.44
N HIS A 5 29.54 -5.93 -43.42
CA HIS A 5 30.22 -5.99 -42.11
C HIS A 5 29.76 -4.88 -41.15
N PHE A 6 28.45 -4.58 -41.12
CA PHE A 6 27.87 -3.88 -39.98
C PHE A 6 26.67 -4.69 -39.49
N SER A 7 26.98 -5.87 -38.95
CA SER A 7 26.01 -6.66 -38.18
C SER A 7 25.80 -5.95 -36.85
N ARG A 8 24.52 -5.73 -36.54
CA ARG A 8 24.02 -5.07 -35.34
C ARG A 8 24.34 -5.83 -34.04
N ASP A 9 24.88 -7.03 -34.16
CA ASP A 9 25.29 -7.91 -33.05
C ASP A 9 26.46 -7.36 -32.23
N ASP A 10 27.40 -6.60 -32.82
CA ASP A 10 28.57 -6.12 -32.07
C ASP A 10 28.21 -5.00 -31.06
N SER A 11 27.17 -4.22 -31.34
CA SER A 11 26.70 -3.15 -30.44
C SER A 11 25.81 -3.66 -29.30
N LEU A 12 25.09 -4.78 -29.51
CA LEU A 12 24.38 -5.48 -28.44
C LEU A 12 25.31 -6.38 -27.62
N GLY A 13 26.36 -6.93 -28.23
CA GLY A 13 27.42 -7.72 -27.58
C GLY A 13 28.11 -6.95 -26.44
N TYR A 14 28.41 -5.66 -26.68
CA TYR A 14 29.04 -4.80 -25.66
C TYR A 14 28.14 -4.54 -24.45
N LEU A 15 26.82 -4.44 -24.65
CA LEU A 15 25.86 -4.28 -23.55
C LEU A 15 25.52 -5.62 -22.88
N SER A 16 25.53 -6.74 -23.60
CA SER A 16 25.31 -8.07 -23.00
C SER A 16 26.42 -8.47 -22.03
N ASP A 17 27.64 -8.01 -22.26
CA ASP A 17 28.80 -8.25 -21.38
C ASP A 17 28.96 -7.18 -20.29
N SER A 18 28.02 -6.24 -20.17
CA SER A 18 28.05 -5.20 -19.15
C SER A 18 27.70 -5.71 -17.76
N VAL A 19 28.27 -5.07 -16.73
CA VAL A 19 27.98 -5.28 -15.29
C VAL A 19 26.49 -5.08 -14.95
N MET A 20 25.71 -4.51 -15.88
CA MET A 20 24.25 -4.41 -15.78
C MET A 20 23.53 -5.75 -15.67
N TYR A 21 24.08 -6.82 -16.25
CA TYR A 21 23.36 -8.08 -16.41
C TYR A 21 24.09 -9.25 -15.74
N TYR A 22 23.29 -10.26 -15.36
CA TYR A 22 23.72 -11.50 -14.71
C TYR A 22 24.94 -12.16 -15.39
N GLY A 23 24.99 -12.18 -16.72
CA GLY A 23 26.02 -12.88 -17.50
C GLY A 23 27.46 -12.39 -17.24
N SER A 24 27.62 -11.11 -16.88
CA SER A 24 28.93 -10.49 -16.61
C SER A 24 29.60 -10.94 -15.32
N TYR A 25 28.82 -11.47 -14.37
CA TYR A 25 29.32 -11.86 -13.05
C TYR A 25 30.03 -13.22 -13.14
N SER A 26 31.29 -13.27 -12.72
CA SER A 26 32.12 -14.47 -12.80
C SER A 26 31.85 -15.50 -11.67
N ASN A 27 32.23 -16.76 -11.88
CA ASN A 27 32.21 -17.80 -10.84
C ASN A 27 33.48 -17.88 -9.97
N ARG A 28 34.38 -16.90 -10.06
CA ARG A 28 35.68 -16.96 -9.38
C ARG A 28 35.61 -16.36 -7.98
N SER A 29 36.44 -16.88 -7.08
CA SER A 29 36.80 -16.20 -5.84
C SER A 29 38.02 -15.30 -6.07
N PHE A 30 38.00 -14.13 -5.43
CA PHE A 30 39.09 -13.16 -5.48
C PHE A 30 39.62 -12.92 -4.08
N THR A 31 40.93 -12.76 -3.94
CA THR A 31 41.57 -12.28 -2.70
C THR A 31 41.74 -10.77 -2.81
N LEU A 32 40.99 -9.99 -2.02
CA LEU A 32 41.06 -8.52 -2.09
C LEU A 32 42.34 -7.97 -1.45
N VAL A 33 42.89 -8.66 -0.45
CA VAL A 33 44.16 -8.31 0.22
C VAL A 33 44.95 -9.60 0.45
N PRO A 34 46.25 -9.65 0.13
CA PRO A 34 47.10 -10.80 0.45
C PRO A 34 47.04 -11.09 1.95
N GLY A 35 46.62 -12.30 2.35
CA GLY A 35 46.45 -12.69 3.75
C GLY A 35 45.04 -12.53 4.34
N THR A 36 44.06 -12.09 3.54
CA THR A 36 42.64 -12.06 3.96
C THR A 36 41.82 -13.21 3.36
N ALA A 37 40.63 -13.45 3.92
CA ALA A 37 39.72 -14.49 3.46
C ALA A 37 39.32 -14.30 1.98
N GLU A 38 39.16 -15.42 1.26
CA GLU A 38 38.72 -15.42 -0.14
C GLU A 38 37.29 -14.86 -0.27
N TYR A 39 37.11 -13.84 -1.12
CA TYR A 39 35.80 -13.30 -1.47
C TYR A 39 35.23 -14.05 -2.67
N SER A 40 34.18 -14.84 -2.44
CA SER A 40 33.50 -15.56 -3.51
C SER A 40 32.33 -14.75 -4.06
N LEU A 41 32.49 -14.28 -5.31
CA LEU A 41 31.49 -13.47 -5.99
C LEU A 41 30.11 -14.16 -6.09
N PRO A 42 30.01 -15.48 -6.37
CA PRO A 42 28.71 -16.14 -6.46
C PRO A 42 27.93 -16.21 -5.16
N HIS A 43 28.63 -16.45 -4.03
CA HIS A 43 27.99 -16.45 -2.71
C HIS A 43 27.55 -15.05 -2.34
N ALA A 44 28.37 -14.03 -2.61
CA ALA A 44 27.99 -12.64 -2.39
C ALA A 44 26.78 -12.25 -3.24
N TYR A 45 26.73 -12.64 -4.51
CA TYR A 45 25.59 -12.42 -5.39
C TYR A 45 24.30 -13.02 -4.83
N PHE A 46 24.34 -14.31 -4.47
CA PHE A 46 23.18 -15.00 -3.89
C PHE A 46 22.71 -14.38 -2.56
N LEU A 47 23.65 -14.13 -1.64
CA LEU A 47 23.34 -13.62 -0.31
C LEU A 47 22.82 -12.18 -0.36
N THR A 48 23.42 -11.31 -1.18
CA THR A 48 22.98 -9.91 -1.30
C THR A 48 21.54 -9.82 -1.80
N ILE A 49 21.19 -10.56 -2.85
CA ILE A 49 19.84 -10.58 -3.40
C ILE A 49 18.85 -11.20 -2.39
N THR A 50 19.23 -12.30 -1.75
CA THR A 50 18.38 -12.96 -0.75
C THR A 50 18.13 -12.06 0.45
N ILE A 51 19.16 -11.42 0.99
CA ILE A 51 19.06 -10.48 2.11
C ILE A 51 18.22 -9.26 1.71
N LEU A 52 18.42 -8.70 0.51
CA LEU A 52 17.63 -7.58 0.00
C LEU A 52 16.14 -7.93 -0.10
N LEU A 53 15.80 -9.06 -0.70
CA LEU A 53 14.42 -9.51 -0.85
C LEU A 53 13.78 -9.88 0.50
N LEU A 54 14.52 -10.51 1.41
CA LEU A 54 14.02 -10.84 2.75
C LEU A 54 13.82 -9.58 3.61
N ALA A 55 14.78 -8.65 3.59
CA ALA A 55 14.67 -7.41 4.33
C ALA A 55 13.50 -6.54 3.83
N THR A 56 13.33 -6.44 2.51
CA THR A 56 12.18 -5.75 1.92
C THR A 56 10.86 -6.44 2.28
N PHE A 57 10.81 -7.77 2.29
CA PHE A 57 9.63 -8.52 2.73
C PHE A 57 9.28 -8.26 4.20
N VAL A 58 10.25 -8.29 5.09
CA VAL A 58 10.04 -7.98 6.52
C VAL A 58 9.55 -6.54 6.67
N PHE A 59 10.18 -5.58 5.99
CA PHE A 59 9.78 -4.17 6.05
C PHE A 59 8.34 -3.94 5.57
N VAL A 60 7.96 -4.52 4.43
CA VAL A 60 6.59 -4.43 3.88
C VAL A 60 5.60 -5.12 4.82
N SER A 61 5.94 -6.30 5.34
CA SER A 61 5.08 -7.06 6.27
C SER A 61 4.80 -6.29 7.55
N VAL A 62 5.84 -5.70 8.17
CA VAL A 62 5.69 -4.88 9.38
C VAL A 62 4.87 -3.62 9.09
N SER A 63 5.12 -2.97 7.96
CA SER A 63 4.39 -1.77 7.53
C SER A 63 2.90 -2.08 7.30
N MET A 64 2.60 -3.18 6.59
CA MET A 64 1.24 -3.67 6.39
C MET A 64 0.56 -4.02 7.72
N GLY A 65 1.23 -4.75 8.60
CA GLY A 65 0.69 -5.13 9.92
C GLY A 65 0.37 -3.91 10.79
N ARG A 66 1.25 -2.90 10.80
CA ARG A 66 1.02 -1.62 11.49
C ARG A 66 -0.18 -0.87 10.90
N ALA A 67 -0.23 -0.72 9.58
CA ALA A 67 -1.32 -0.04 8.89
C ALA A 67 -2.67 -0.76 9.11
N TYR A 68 -2.69 -2.09 9.04
CA TYR A 68 -3.87 -2.90 9.30
C TYR A 68 -4.38 -2.73 10.75
N ARG A 69 -3.47 -2.76 11.74
CA ARG A 69 -3.85 -2.53 13.14
C ARG A 69 -4.54 -1.18 13.34
N ILE A 70 -3.94 -0.11 12.82
CA ILE A 70 -4.47 1.26 12.96
C ILE A 70 -5.81 1.38 12.20
N SER A 71 -5.86 0.91 10.95
CA SER A 71 -7.01 1.13 10.07
C SER A 71 -8.22 0.23 10.34
N PHE A 72 -8.05 -0.98 10.89
CA PHE A 72 -9.14 -1.93 11.11
C PHE A 72 -9.39 -2.27 12.59
N ILE A 73 -8.34 -2.40 13.41
CA ILE A 73 -8.50 -2.82 14.81
C ILE A 73 -8.79 -1.61 15.70
N GLU A 74 -8.01 -0.54 15.57
CA GLU A 74 -8.18 0.66 16.39
C GLU A 74 -9.42 1.47 15.96
N SER A 75 -9.65 1.58 14.65
CA SER A 75 -10.82 2.26 14.10
C SER A 75 -12.14 1.59 14.50
N SER A 76 -12.20 0.24 14.59
CA SER A 76 -13.40 -0.50 14.98
C SER A 76 -13.72 -0.37 16.47
N ALA A 77 -12.70 -0.16 17.31
CA ALA A 77 -12.88 0.09 18.74
C ALA A 77 -13.33 1.54 19.05
N THR A 78 -12.95 2.51 18.22
CA THR A 78 -13.26 3.96 18.38
C THR A 78 -14.54 4.43 17.68
N VAL A 79 -15.25 3.56 16.93
CA VAL A 79 -16.44 3.93 16.13
C VAL A 79 -17.53 4.68 16.91
N GLN A 80 -17.64 4.48 18.23
CA GLN A 80 -18.65 5.19 19.03
C GLN A 80 -18.41 6.71 19.14
N ASN A 81 -17.16 7.20 19.08
CA ASN A 81 -16.81 8.62 19.33
C ASN A 81 -16.09 9.34 18.17
N ILE A 82 -16.08 8.77 16.96
CA ILE A 82 -15.42 9.38 15.77
C ILE A 82 -15.93 10.79 15.49
N LEU A 83 -17.23 11.04 15.67
CA LEU A 83 -17.83 12.35 15.41
C LEU A 83 -17.29 13.40 16.39
N THR A 84 -17.25 13.07 17.67
CA THR A 84 -16.75 13.95 18.74
C THR A 84 -15.27 14.27 18.53
N HIS A 85 -14.46 13.26 18.23
CA HIS A 85 -13.04 13.47 17.92
C HIS A 85 -12.86 14.34 16.67
N LYS A 86 -13.70 14.17 15.63
CA LYS A 86 -13.64 15.04 14.46
C LYS A 86 -14.09 16.47 14.79
N ILE A 87 -15.09 16.68 15.61
CA ILE A 87 -15.54 18.05 15.93
C ILE A 87 -14.49 18.77 16.77
N VAL A 88 -13.92 18.10 17.78
CA VAL A 88 -13.02 18.73 18.76
C VAL A 88 -11.56 18.73 18.32
N CYS A 89 -11.09 17.66 17.67
CA CYS A 89 -9.66 17.45 17.40
C CYS A 89 -9.29 17.50 15.90
N SER A 90 -10.22 17.80 14.97
CA SER A 90 -9.87 17.85 13.54
C SER A 90 -9.23 19.17 13.09
N TRP A 91 -9.39 20.24 13.87
CA TRP A 91 -8.81 21.53 13.55
C TRP A 91 -7.31 21.52 13.81
N ASP A 92 -6.56 22.02 12.84
CA ASP A 92 -5.11 22.17 12.95
C ASP A 92 -4.79 23.65 13.20
N TYR A 93 -4.30 23.94 14.40
CA TYR A 93 -3.96 25.31 14.82
C TYR A 93 -2.67 25.83 14.19
N GLY A 94 -1.90 24.99 13.47
CA GLY A 94 -0.70 25.40 12.73
C GLY A 94 -0.99 26.06 11.38
N ILE A 95 -2.26 26.18 10.97
CA ILE A 95 -2.63 26.75 9.67
C ILE A 95 -2.53 28.28 9.70
N ALA A 96 -1.44 28.82 9.14
CA ALA A 96 -1.22 30.26 9.01
C ALA A 96 -1.91 30.89 7.78
N ASN A 97 -2.23 30.11 6.74
CA ASN A 97 -2.77 30.63 5.48
C ASN A 97 -4.31 30.57 5.46
N GLY A 98 -4.98 31.71 5.28
CA GLY A 98 -6.45 31.78 5.20
C GLY A 98 -7.08 30.95 4.09
N LYS A 99 -6.40 30.73 2.96
CA LYS A 99 -6.88 29.82 1.90
C LYS A 99 -6.89 28.36 2.38
N ALA A 100 -5.83 27.94 3.08
CA ALA A 100 -5.72 26.60 3.64
C ALA A 100 -6.72 26.38 4.78
N ALA A 101 -6.99 27.41 5.60
CA ALA A 101 -7.99 27.36 6.66
C ALA A 101 -9.40 27.14 6.08
N ARG A 102 -9.78 27.89 5.01
CA ARG A 102 -11.05 27.69 4.31
C ARG A 102 -11.16 26.29 3.69
N LEU A 103 -10.09 25.79 3.08
CA LEU A 103 -10.07 24.45 2.51
C LEU A 103 -10.23 23.38 3.60
N LYS A 104 -9.52 23.51 4.73
CA LYS A 104 -9.63 22.59 5.87
C LYS A 104 -11.04 22.62 6.47
N HIS A 105 -11.62 23.80 6.65
CA HIS A 105 -12.99 23.95 7.13
C HIS A 105 -13.99 23.26 6.20
N ALA A 106 -13.90 23.53 4.88
CA ALA A 106 -14.74 22.88 3.88
C ALA A 106 -14.57 21.36 3.91
N THR A 107 -13.34 20.87 4.04
CA THR A 107 -13.02 19.43 4.15
C THR A 107 -13.74 18.80 5.35
N ILE A 108 -13.54 19.37 6.55
CA ILE A 108 -14.15 18.86 7.80
C ILE A 108 -15.67 18.83 7.67
N LEU A 109 -16.27 19.88 7.12
CA LEU A 109 -17.70 19.98 6.93
C LEU A 109 -18.23 18.94 5.93
N THR A 110 -17.54 18.73 4.80
CA THR A 110 -17.92 17.68 3.84
C THR A 110 -17.79 16.29 4.43
N GLU A 111 -16.72 16.00 5.17
CA GLU A 111 -16.55 14.72 5.84
C GLU A 111 -17.67 14.50 6.87
N LEU A 112 -17.92 15.46 7.78
CA LEU A 112 -18.97 15.35 8.78
C LEU A 112 -20.34 15.10 8.14
N ARG A 113 -20.66 15.81 7.04
CA ARG A 113 -21.88 15.56 6.27
C ARG A 113 -21.93 14.13 5.72
N ASP A 114 -20.83 13.63 5.15
CA ASP A 114 -20.76 12.25 4.64
C ASP A 114 -20.93 11.22 5.76
N TYR A 115 -20.31 11.43 6.93
CA TYR A 115 -20.47 10.54 8.09
C TYR A 115 -21.90 10.55 8.63
N LEU A 116 -22.50 11.74 8.77
CA LEU A 116 -23.89 11.86 9.23
C LEU A 116 -24.86 11.26 8.22
N ALA A 117 -24.66 11.49 6.93
CA ALA A 117 -25.45 10.86 5.88
C ALA A 117 -25.30 9.33 5.89
N GLN A 118 -24.10 8.82 6.17
CA GLN A 118 -23.86 7.38 6.30
C GLN A 118 -24.53 6.79 7.54
N ARG A 119 -24.52 7.50 8.68
CA ARG A 119 -25.15 7.07 9.93
C ARG A 119 -26.68 7.15 9.90
N ASN A 120 -27.22 8.24 9.34
CA ASN A 120 -28.66 8.46 9.22
C ASN A 120 -29.30 7.65 8.09
N ARG A 121 -28.50 7.07 7.18
CA ARG A 121 -28.99 6.07 6.22
C ARG A 121 -29.33 4.78 6.97
N THR A 122 -30.59 4.68 7.39
CA THR A 122 -31.16 3.39 7.77
C THR A 122 -31.02 2.43 6.57
N PRO A 123 -30.49 1.21 6.75
CA PRO A 123 -30.59 0.20 5.73
C PRO A 123 -32.07 -0.01 5.44
N ALA A 124 -32.54 0.43 4.26
CA ALA A 124 -33.84 0.03 3.78
C ALA A 124 -33.88 -1.52 3.82
N PRO A 125 -34.97 -2.14 4.32
CA PRO A 125 -35.10 -3.58 4.28
C PRO A 125 -35.08 -4.02 2.81
N VAL A 126 -33.95 -4.56 2.36
CA VAL A 126 -33.80 -5.03 0.99
C VAL A 126 -34.54 -6.36 0.90
N GLY A 127 -35.57 -6.43 0.06
CA GLY A 127 -36.28 -7.68 -0.20
C GLY A 127 -35.31 -8.79 -0.63
N ARG A 128 -35.57 -10.04 -0.23
CA ARG A 128 -34.72 -11.20 -0.56
C ARG A 128 -34.40 -11.29 -2.06
N TRP A 129 -35.41 -11.02 -2.91
CA TRP A 129 -35.27 -10.96 -4.37
C TRP A 129 -34.35 -9.85 -4.86
N GLN A 130 -34.44 -8.66 -4.27
CA GLN A 130 -33.57 -7.55 -4.65
C GLN A 130 -32.12 -7.78 -4.20
N ARG A 131 -31.92 -8.44 -3.05
CA ARG A 131 -30.60 -8.89 -2.59
C ARG A 131 -30.03 -9.93 -3.55
N LEU A 132 -30.77 -10.99 -3.86
CA LEU A 132 -30.35 -12.02 -4.80
C LEU A 132 -30.01 -11.42 -6.18
N ARG A 133 -30.84 -10.51 -6.70
CA ARG A 133 -30.57 -9.80 -7.96
C ARG A 133 -29.26 -8.99 -7.91
N THR A 134 -28.98 -8.33 -6.79
CA THR A 134 -27.77 -7.50 -6.66
C THR A 134 -26.52 -8.39 -6.55
N GLU A 135 -26.58 -9.46 -5.78
CA GLU A 135 -25.47 -10.42 -5.64
C GLU A 135 -25.19 -11.14 -6.97
N THR A 136 -26.23 -11.56 -7.69
CA THR A 136 -26.08 -12.18 -9.01
C THR A 136 -25.51 -11.22 -10.04
N LEU A 137 -25.96 -9.97 -10.09
CA LEU A 137 -25.38 -8.94 -10.96
C LEU A 137 -23.89 -8.69 -10.66
N ASN A 138 -23.53 -8.61 -9.37
CA ASN A 138 -22.13 -8.46 -8.96
C ASN A 138 -21.30 -9.70 -9.36
N ALA A 139 -21.82 -10.90 -9.13
CA ALA A 139 -21.14 -12.14 -9.50
C ALA A 139 -20.90 -12.22 -11.02
N VAL A 140 -21.91 -11.88 -11.82
CA VAL A 140 -21.78 -11.80 -13.29
C VAL A 140 -20.73 -10.78 -13.68
N ALA A 141 -20.76 -9.58 -13.10
CA ALA A 141 -19.78 -8.54 -13.40
C ALA A 141 -18.35 -8.95 -13.00
N HIS A 142 -18.14 -9.56 -11.82
CA HIS A 142 -16.86 -10.14 -11.44
C HIS A 142 -16.39 -11.25 -12.40
N ALA A 143 -17.30 -12.14 -12.83
CA ALA A 143 -17.00 -13.17 -13.81
C ALA A 143 -16.62 -12.58 -15.17
N THR A 144 -17.32 -11.54 -15.64
CA THR A 144 -16.98 -10.86 -16.91
C THR A 144 -15.60 -10.21 -16.88
N VAL A 145 -15.23 -9.58 -15.75
CA VAL A 145 -13.89 -8.99 -15.59
C VAL A 145 -12.83 -10.08 -15.57
N LEU A 146 -13.07 -11.19 -14.86
CA LEU A 146 -12.12 -12.31 -14.82
C LEU A 146 -11.95 -12.95 -16.22
N ALA A 147 -13.04 -13.13 -16.96
CA ALA A 147 -13.01 -13.61 -18.34
C ALA A 147 -12.23 -12.66 -19.26
N LEU A 148 -12.38 -11.35 -19.09
CA LEU A 148 -11.64 -10.35 -19.86
C LEU A 148 -10.14 -10.37 -19.50
N ILE A 149 -9.78 -10.51 -18.23
CA ILE A 149 -8.37 -10.68 -17.80
C ILE A 149 -7.78 -11.95 -18.41
N ALA A 150 -8.51 -13.06 -18.39
CA ALA A 150 -8.08 -14.31 -19.01
C ALA A 150 -7.93 -14.18 -20.54
N ALA A 151 -8.84 -13.46 -21.19
CA ALA A 151 -8.75 -13.18 -22.63
C ALA A 151 -7.53 -12.32 -22.97
N VAL A 152 -7.21 -11.30 -22.16
CA VAL A 152 -5.99 -10.50 -22.31
C VAL A 152 -4.75 -11.37 -22.13
N ALA A 153 -4.74 -12.27 -21.15
CA ALA A 153 -3.63 -13.21 -20.94
C ALA A 153 -3.40 -14.11 -22.16
N ALA A 154 -4.48 -14.73 -22.68
CA ALA A 154 -4.41 -15.60 -23.85
C ALA A 154 -4.00 -14.84 -25.12
N CYS A 155 -4.54 -13.63 -25.32
CA CYS A 155 -4.19 -12.78 -26.45
C CYS A 155 -2.71 -12.35 -26.39
N LEU A 156 -2.23 -11.93 -25.22
CA LEU A 156 -0.83 -11.57 -25.03
C LEU A 156 0.10 -12.76 -25.30
N TRP A 157 -0.24 -13.94 -24.78
CA TRP A 157 0.50 -15.16 -25.08
C TRP A 157 0.53 -15.47 -26.59
N ALA A 158 -0.62 -15.43 -27.26
CA ALA A 158 -0.71 -15.71 -28.69
C ALA A 158 0.07 -14.70 -29.54
N VAL A 159 0.07 -13.42 -29.18
CA VAL A 159 0.86 -12.38 -29.86
C VAL A 159 2.35 -12.63 -29.68
N LEU A 160 2.79 -12.95 -28.45
CA LEU A 160 4.19 -13.25 -28.16
C LEU A 160 4.66 -14.51 -28.88
N ASP A 161 3.85 -15.56 -28.91
CA ASP A 161 4.18 -16.82 -29.59
C ASP A 161 4.22 -16.66 -31.12
N ARG A 162 3.24 -15.94 -31.70
CA ARG A 162 3.11 -15.78 -33.14
C ARG A 162 4.12 -14.80 -33.74
N PHE A 163 4.39 -13.69 -33.05
CA PHE A 163 5.23 -12.62 -33.57
C PHE A 163 6.61 -12.56 -32.91
N GLY A 164 6.82 -13.21 -31.76
CA GLY A 164 8.10 -13.32 -31.06
C GLY A 164 9.29 -13.66 -31.96
N PRO A 165 9.18 -14.64 -32.88
CA PRO A 165 10.29 -15.02 -33.76
C PRO A 165 10.63 -14.01 -34.88
N ALA A 166 9.78 -13.00 -35.12
CA ALA A 166 10.01 -12.05 -36.19
C ALA A 166 11.03 -10.98 -35.76
N ASP A 167 12.10 -10.79 -36.55
CA ASP A 167 13.20 -9.85 -36.25
C ASP A 167 12.73 -8.43 -35.91
N HIS A 168 11.69 -7.95 -36.61
CA HIS A 168 11.10 -6.64 -36.34
C HIS A 168 10.38 -6.58 -34.98
N PHE A 169 9.67 -7.64 -34.61
CA PHE A 169 8.96 -7.71 -33.34
C PHE A 169 9.94 -7.90 -32.17
N ALA A 170 11.01 -8.68 -32.35
CA ALA A 170 12.08 -8.82 -31.35
C ALA A 170 12.78 -7.48 -31.07
N ALA A 171 12.98 -6.64 -32.09
CA ALA A 171 13.60 -5.32 -31.93
C ALA A 171 12.71 -4.30 -31.17
N TRP A 172 11.39 -4.43 -31.28
CA TRP A 172 10.42 -3.49 -30.71
C TRP A 172 9.48 -4.13 -29.68
N SER A 173 9.83 -5.31 -29.16
CA SER A 173 9.02 -6.14 -28.27
C SER A 173 8.57 -5.34 -27.05
N ALA A 174 9.50 -4.64 -26.40
CA ALA A 174 9.25 -3.82 -25.23
C ALA A 174 8.27 -2.66 -25.51
N LEU A 175 8.31 -2.09 -26.72
CA LEU A 175 7.37 -1.04 -27.14
C LEU A 175 5.97 -1.61 -27.34
N TYR A 176 5.85 -2.72 -28.07
CA TYR A 176 4.55 -3.36 -28.29
C TYR A 176 3.93 -3.86 -26.98
N VAL A 177 4.72 -4.52 -26.13
CA VAL A 177 4.27 -5.01 -24.82
C VAL A 177 3.86 -3.85 -23.92
N SER A 178 4.64 -2.78 -23.86
CA SER A 178 4.32 -1.63 -23.02
C SER A 178 3.12 -0.82 -23.54
N LEU A 179 2.97 -0.67 -24.86
CA LEU A 179 1.80 -0.02 -25.45
C LEU A 179 0.54 -0.88 -25.26
N ALA A 180 0.65 -2.19 -25.46
CA ALA A 180 -0.44 -3.13 -25.23
C ALA A 180 -0.84 -3.20 -23.75
N SER A 181 0.12 -3.20 -22.81
CA SER A 181 -0.20 -3.22 -21.38
C SER A 181 -0.87 -1.91 -20.93
N ASN A 182 -0.33 -0.75 -21.31
CA ASN A 182 -0.93 0.55 -20.99
C ASN A 182 -2.29 0.73 -21.67
N GLY A 183 -2.42 0.29 -22.92
CA GLY A 183 -3.68 0.32 -23.68
C GLY A 183 -4.76 -0.60 -23.10
N THR A 184 -4.40 -1.84 -22.77
CA THR A 184 -5.33 -2.79 -22.13
C THR A 184 -5.74 -2.33 -20.73
N MET A 185 -4.83 -1.72 -19.95
CA MET A 185 -5.16 -1.10 -18.68
C MET A 185 -6.17 0.05 -18.83
N ALA A 186 -5.98 0.92 -19.83
CA ALA A 186 -6.91 2.01 -20.11
C ALA A 186 -8.29 1.49 -20.56
N ALA A 187 -8.30 0.52 -21.48
CA ALA A 187 -9.52 -0.10 -22.00
C ALA A 187 -10.29 -0.85 -20.90
N LEU A 188 -9.61 -1.68 -20.11
CA LEU A 188 -10.21 -2.39 -18.98
C LEU A 188 -10.70 -1.41 -17.92
N GLY A 189 -9.97 -0.30 -17.68
CA GLY A 189 -10.41 0.75 -16.78
C GLY A 189 -11.74 1.38 -17.19
N TYR A 190 -11.91 1.65 -18.49
CA TYR A 190 -13.18 2.14 -19.04
C TYR A 190 -14.31 1.11 -18.89
N VAL A 191 -14.05 -0.16 -19.22
CA VAL A 191 -15.02 -1.26 -19.06
C VAL A 191 -15.42 -1.44 -17.58
N CYS A 192 -14.46 -1.40 -16.66
CA CYS A 192 -14.70 -1.48 -15.22
C CYS A 192 -15.49 -0.28 -14.69
N GLN A 193 -15.32 0.91 -15.25
CA GLN A 193 -16.14 2.07 -14.90
C GLN A 193 -17.59 1.89 -15.36
N LEU A 194 -17.81 1.33 -16.55
CA LEU A 194 -19.15 1.02 -17.04
C LEU A 194 -19.83 -0.05 -16.17
N LEU A 195 -19.12 -1.15 -15.88
CA LEU A 195 -19.58 -2.20 -14.97
C LEU A 195 -19.87 -1.64 -13.57
N GLY A 196 -19.02 -0.76 -13.06
CA GLY A 196 -19.23 -0.13 -11.76
C GLY A 196 -20.50 0.74 -11.68
N ARG A 197 -21.01 1.27 -12.81
CA ARG A 197 -22.33 1.94 -12.85
C ARG A 197 -23.49 0.95 -12.73
N LEU A 198 -23.30 -0.29 -13.21
CA LEU A 198 -24.29 -1.37 -13.14
C LEU A 198 -24.33 -2.03 -11.75
N GLU A 199 -23.17 -2.19 -11.10
CA GLU A 199 -23.00 -2.90 -9.83
C GLU A 199 -23.58 -2.19 -8.60
N ARG A 200 -24.05 -0.93 -8.74
CA ARG A 200 -24.72 -0.12 -7.70
C ARG A 200 -24.22 -0.39 -6.27
N TYR A 201 -22.90 -0.33 -6.06
CA TYR A 201 -22.33 -0.55 -4.74
C TYR A 201 -22.89 0.47 -3.74
N ARG A 202 -23.24 -0.01 -2.55
CA ARG A 202 -23.81 0.82 -1.49
C ARG A 202 -22.85 1.90 -0.98
N HIS A 203 -21.53 1.64 -1.08
CA HIS A 203 -20.47 2.53 -0.65
C HIS A 203 -19.48 2.80 -1.78
N GLY A 204 -19.21 4.08 -2.05
CA GLY A 204 -18.23 4.49 -3.07
C GLY A 204 -16.79 4.01 -2.75
N ALA A 205 -16.44 3.88 -1.47
CA ALA A 205 -15.15 3.32 -1.06
C ALA A 205 -14.99 1.84 -1.47
N THR A 206 -16.05 1.04 -1.36
CA THR A 206 -16.05 -0.37 -1.79
C THR A 206 -15.90 -0.47 -3.30
N GLN A 207 -16.63 0.36 -4.06
CA GLN A 207 -16.51 0.43 -5.51
C GLN A 207 -15.07 0.75 -5.95
N LEU A 208 -14.42 1.73 -5.30
CA LEU A 208 -13.06 2.07 -5.65
C LEU A 208 -12.07 0.96 -5.31
N ASN A 209 -12.18 0.37 -4.11
CA ASN A 209 -11.30 -0.74 -3.70
C ASN A 209 -11.42 -1.95 -4.63
N ILE A 210 -12.63 -2.27 -5.09
CA ILE A 210 -12.86 -3.35 -6.05
C ILE A 210 -12.25 -3.01 -7.40
N ASN A 211 -12.45 -1.78 -7.90
CA ASN A 211 -11.82 -1.35 -9.14
C ASN A 211 -10.29 -1.40 -9.02
N LEU A 212 -9.70 -0.98 -7.91
CA LEU A 212 -8.26 -1.08 -7.67
C LEU A 212 -7.77 -2.51 -7.70
N LEU A 213 -8.49 -3.43 -7.04
CA LEU A 213 -8.17 -4.85 -7.06
C LEU A 213 -8.22 -5.42 -8.49
N ARG A 214 -9.23 -5.06 -9.29
CA ARG A 214 -9.34 -5.50 -10.70
C ARG A 214 -8.15 -5.05 -11.55
N HIS A 215 -7.73 -3.79 -11.40
CA HIS A 215 -6.56 -3.27 -12.13
C HIS A 215 -5.26 -3.92 -11.65
N PHE A 216 -5.11 -4.15 -10.35
CA PHE A 216 -3.97 -4.87 -9.79
C PHE A 216 -3.88 -6.30 -10.32
N LEU A 217 -5.01 -7.03 -10.36
CA LEU A 217 -5.08 -8.38 -10.90
C LEU A 217 -4.66 -8.42 -12.38
N LEU A 218 -5.14 -7.48 -13.20
CA LEU A 218 -4.72 -7.38 -14.60
C LEU A 218 -3.20 -7.19 -14.71
N GLN A 219 -2.61 -6.27 -13.94
CA GLN A 219 -1.17 -6.02 -13.95
C GLN A 219 -0.38 -7.27 -13.56
N LEU A 220 -0.80 -7.95 -12.50
CA LEU A 220 -0.17 -9.19 -12.06
C LEU A 220 -0.24 -10.27 -13.14
N THR A 221 -1.39 -10.42 -13.82
CA THR A 221 -1.56 -11.36 -14.93
C THR A 221 -0.64 -11.02 -16.11
N ILE A 222 -0.53 -9.75 -16.50
CA ILE A 222 0.37 -9.33 -17.59
C ILE A 222 1.83 -9.69 -17.24
N VAL A 223 2.28 -9.35 -16.04
CA VAL A 223 3.65 -9.68 -15.60
C VAL A 223 3.87 -11.20 -15.54
N ALA A 224 2.90 -11.95 -15.02
CA ALA A 224 2.98 -13.41 -14.94
C ALA A 224 3.08 -14.07 -16.31
N VAL A 225 2.29 -13.64 -17.30
CA VAL A 225 2.32 -14.16 -18.68
C VAL A 225 3.63 -13.82 -19.36
N LEU A 226 4.12 -12.58 -19.24
CA LEU A 226 5.42 -12.18 -19.81
C LEU A 226 6.55 -13.03 -19.25
N PHE A 227 6.59 -13.17 -17.93
CA PHE A 227 7.63 -13.95 -17.27
C PHE A 227 7.55 -15.44 -17.63
N ALA A 228 6.35 -16.02 -17.65
CA ALA A 228 6.14 -17.40 -18.08
C ALA A 228 6.56 -17.62 -19.55
N HIS A 229 6.26 -16.68 -20.43
CA HIS A 229 6.66 -16.75 -21.84
C HIS A 229 8.19 -16.69 -21.99
N TRP A 230 8.88 -15.78 -21.29
CA TRP A 230 10.34 -15.71 -21.33
C TRP A 230 11.01 -16.96 -20.73
N LEU A 231 10.40 -17.58 -19.71
CA LEU A 231 10.91 -18.83 -19.13
C LEU A 231 10.68 -20.06 -20.00
N THR A 232 9.68 -20.05 -20.88
CA THR A 232 9.37 -21.17 -21.78
C THR A 232 10.11 -21.02 -23.11
N THR A 233 10.25 -19.79 -23.60
CA THR A 233 10.89 -19.46 -24.89
C THR A 233 12.34 -19.05 -24.68
N ARG A 234 13.12 -19.90 -24.01
CA ARG A 234 14.52 -19.60 -23.72
C ARG A 234 15.34 -19.60 -25.01
N PRO A 235 16.29 -18.65 -25.18
CA PRO A 235 17.18 -18.69 -26.33
C PRO A 235 18.00 -20.00 -26.32
N PRO A 236 18.12 -20.71 -27.47
CA PRO A 236 18.86 -21.97 -27.55
C PRO A 236 20.38 -21.78 -27.44
N THR A 237 20.87 -20.56 -27.68
CA THR A 237 22.28 -20.19 -27.54
C THR A 237 22.38 -18.92 -26.70
N GLY A 238 23.42 -18.83 -25.87
CA GLY A 238 23.63 -17.71 -24.95
C GLY A 238 22.93 -17.84 -23.61
N CYS A 239 22.87 -16.73 -22.87
CA CYS A 239 22.47 -16.68 -21.45
C CYS A 239 21.01 -16.27 -21.31
N TRP A 240 20.12 -17.21 -21.02
CA TRP A 240 18.70 -16.91 -20.87
C TRP A 240 18.43 -15.97 -19.68
N GLU A 241 19.21 -16.07 -18.59
CA GLU A 241 19.11 -15.18 -17.43
C GLU A 241 19.37 -13.71 -17.81
N THR A 242 20.37 -13.50 -18.68
CA THR A 242 20.71 -12.16 -19.19
C THR A 242 19.65 -11.66 -20.15
N ALA A 243 19.10 -12.52 -21.01
CA ALA A 243 18.01 -12.16 -21.91
C ALA A 243 16.77 -11.65 -21.14
N ILE A 244 16.38 -12.32 -20.05
CA ILE A 244 15.29 -11.86 -19.19
C ILE A 244 15.60 -10.50 -18.57
N GLY A 245 16.83 -10.31 -18.08
CA GLY A 245 17.28 -9.02 -17.54
C GLY A 245 17.21 -7.89 -18.56
N GLN A 246 17.57 -8.16 -19.82
CA GLN A 246 17.49 -7.20 -20.92
C GLN A 246 16.04 -6.82 -21.26
N GLU A 247 15.15 -7.80 -21.39
CA GLU A 247 13.73 -7.55 -21.68
C GLU A 247 13.06 -6.77 -20.54
N LEU A 248 13.35 -7.10 -19.27
CA LEU A 248 12.86 -6.35 -18.11
C LEU A 248 13.38 -4.91 -18.08
N TYR A 249 14.67 -4.70 -18.38
CA TYR A 249 15.26 -3.38 -18.48
C TYR A 249 14.58 -2.54 -19.57
N ARG A 250 14.46 -3.09 -20.79
CA ARG A 250 13.80 -2.42 -21.93
C ARG A 250 12.36 -2.11 -21.59
N LEU A 251 11.62 -3.06 -21.01
CA LEU A 251 10.23 -2.86 -20.60
C LEU A 251 10.10 -1.72 -19.59
N LEU A 252 10.95 -1.66 -18.56
CA LEU A 252 10.90 -0.60 -17.54
C LEU A 252 11.19 0.80 -18.09
N VAL A 253 12.16 0.91 -19.01
CA VAL A 253 12.54 2.17 -19.67
C VAL A 253 11.44 2.60 -20.64
N VAL A 254 10.97 1.71 -21.51
CA VAL A 254 9.94 2.04 -22.50
C VAL A 254 8.61 2.35 -21.81
N ASP A 255 8.25 1.59 -20.78
CA ASP A 255 7.07 1.88 -19.94
C ASP A 255 7.18 3.24 -19.26
N PHE A 256 8.36 3.67 -18.80
CA PHE A 256 8.54 5.04 -18.31
C PHE A 256 8.18 6.07 -19.39
N PHE A 257 8.71 5.93 -20.61
CA PHE A 257 8.41 6.88 -21.69
C PHE A 257 6.93 6.87 -22.08
N ILE A 258 6.31 5.70 -22.24
CA ILE A 258 4.89 5.60 -22.59
C ILE A 258 4.00 6.13 -21.46
N SER A 259 4.19 5.63 -20.24
CA SER A 259 3.31 5.96 -19.12
C SER A 259 3.51 7.39 -18.60
N THR A 260 4.72 7.93 -18.66
CA THR A 260 5.06 9.22 -18.04
C THR A 260 5.20 10.34 -19.06
N VAL A 261 5.74 10.09 -20.26
CA VAL A 261 5.89 11.17 -21.27
C VAL A 261 4.65 11.23 -22.16
N LEU A 262 4.26 10.10 -22.77
CA LEU A 262 3.15 10.09 -23.72
C LEU A 262 1.80 10.38 -23.06
N LEU A 263 1.46 9.71 -21.95
CA LEU A 263 0.19 9.98 -21.25
C LEU A 263 0.12 11.41 -20.69
N SER A 264 1.23 11.94 -20.16
CA SER A 264 1.29 13.34 -19.71
C SER A 264 1.18 14.32 -20.86
N ALA A 265 1.78 14.03 -22.02
CA ALA A 265 1.60 14.83 -23.23
C ALA A 265 0.14 14.84 -23.70
N VAL A 266 -0.54 13.69 -23.69
CA VAL A 266 -1.98 13.60 -24.02
C VAL A 266 -2.82 14.45 -23.07
N ARG A 267 -2.52 14.41 -21.76
CA ARG A 267 -3.18 15.27 -20.75
C ARG A 267 -2.88 16.76 -20.99
N GLY A 268 -1.65 17.09 -21.36
CA GLY A 268 -1.20 18.44 -21.72
C GLY A 268 -1.94 18.99 -22.93
N VAL A 269 -2.05 18.21 -24.01
CA VAL A 269 -2.82 18.56 -25.21
C VAL A 269 -4.29 18.78 -24.86
N ARG A 270 -4.88 17.89 -24.05
CA ARG A 270 -6.27 18.04 -23.60
C ARG A 270 -6.50 19.32 -22.79
N TYR A 271 -5.57 19.66 -21.90
CA TYR A 271 -5.61 20.91 -21.15
C TYR A 271 -5.48 22.13 -22.07
N LEU A 272 -4.57 22.10 -23.05
CA LEU A 272 -4.41 23.19 -24.01
C LEU A 272 -5.68 23.39 -24.87
N LEU A 273 -6.28 22.29 -25.32
CA LEU A 273 -7.56 22.32 -26.04
C LEU A 273 -8.68 22.89 -25.17
N HIS A 274 -8.72 22.55 -23.88
CA HIS A 274 -9.63 23.16 -22.92
C HIS A 274 -9.37 24.67 -22.75
N ALA A 275 -8.11 25.08 -22.65
CA ALA A 275 -7.77 26.50 -22.48
C ALA A 275 -8.14 27.34 -23.72
N ARG A 276 -8.05 26.77 -24.92
CA ARG A 276 -8.35 27.46 -26.18
C ARG A 276 -9.81 27.39 -26.62
N TYR A 277 -10.43 26.22 -26.51
CA TYR A 277 -11.76 25.91 -27.02
C TYR A 277 -12.75 25.48 -25.93
N GLY A 278 -12.33 25.45 -24.67
CA GLY A 278 -13.20 25.15 -23.56
C GLY A 278 -14.31 26.20 -23.45
N PRO A 279 -15.45 25.83 -22.83
CA PRO A 279 -16.60 26.71 -22.75
C PRO A 279 -16.26 27.99 -21.99
N ALA A 280 -16.02 29.07 -22.73
CA ALA A 280 -16.02 30.42 -22.19
C ALA A 280 -17.44 30.72 -21.72
N ARG A 281 -17.66 30.75 -20.40
CA ARG A 281 -18.95 31.09 -19.76
C ARG A 281 -20.14 30.17 -20.11
N GLY A 282 -20.20 29.02 -19.43
CA GLY A 282 -21.48 28.50 -18.92
C GLY A 282 -22.42 27.76 -19.88
N ARG A 283 -22.06 27.52 -21.14
CA ARG A 283 -22.81 26.61 -22.02
C ARG A 283 -21.99 25.36 -22.36
N PRO A 284 -22.34 24.18 -21.84
CA PRO A 284 -21.68 22.94 -22.21
C PRO A 284 -22.06 22.59 -23.66
N GLY A 285 -21.14 22.79 -24.61
CA GLY A 285 -21.26 22.20 -25.93
C GLY A 285 -21.17 20.66 -25.88
N PRO A 286 -21.57 19.94 -26.95
CA PRO A 286 -21.54 18.47 -26.98
C PRO A 286 -20.14 17.86 -26.78
N LEU A 287 -19.08 18.62 -27.05
CA LEU A 287 -17.68 18.24 -26.85
C LEU A 287 -17.13 18.52 -25.44
N ALA A 288 -17.90 19.17 -24.57
CA ALA A 288 -17.47 19.53 -23.22
C ALA A 288 -16.96 18.35 -22.36
N PRO A 289 -17.58 17.14 -22.39
CA PRO A 289 -17.08 16.00 -21.61
C PRO A 289 -15.69 15.52 -22.03
N TYR A 290 -15.37 15.66 -23.32
CA TYR A 290 -14.08 15.23 -23.87
C TYR A 290 -13.00 16.30 -23.70
N LEU A 291 -13.36 17.59 -23.77
CA LEU A 291 -12.42 18.69 -23.58
C LEU A 291 -12.13 19.02 -22.11
N THR A 292 -12.98 18.62 -21.16
CA THR A 292 -12.72 18.93 -19.74
C THR A 292 -11.46 18.19 -19.25
N PRO A 293 -10.51 18.87 -18.55
CA PRO A 293 -9.33 18.23 -17.99
C PRO A 293 -9.74 17.19 -16.94
N PRO A 294 -9.15 15.98 -16.97
CA PRO A 294 -9.51 14.92 -16.04
C PRO A 294 -9.09 15.27 -14.59
N PRO A 295 -9.81 14.74 -13.58
CA PRO A 295 -9.36 14.83 -12.20
C PRO A 295 -8.07 14.03 -12.00
N PHE A 296 -7.23 14.47 -11.06
CA PHE A 296 -6.04 13.70 -10.67
C PHE A 296 -6.43 12.50 -9.80
N CYS A 297 -6.42 11.30 -10.38
CA CYS A 297 -6.69 10.05 -9.66
C CYS A 297 -5.41 9.52 -9.02
N ILE A 298 -5.26 9.71 -7.71
CA ILE A 298 -4.11 9.26 -6.92
C ILE A 298 -3.93 7.74 -7.03
N GLU A 299 -5.03 7.01 -7.20
CA GLU A 299 -5.05 5.56 -7.11
C GLU A 299 -4.37 4.90 -8.31
N THR A 300 -4.58 5.44 -9.52
CA THR A 300 -3.93 4.94 -10.74
C THR A 300 -2.43 5.17 -10.71
N HIS A 301 -2.00 6.35 -10.27
CA HIS A 301 -0.57 6.65 -10.12
C HIS A 301 0.09 5.80 -9.01
N SER A 302 -0.62 5.59 -7.90
CA SER A 302 -0.14 4.72 -6.81
C SER A 302 -0.07 3.25 -7.25
N LEU A 303 -1.01 2.78 -8.07
CA LEU A 303 -0.98 1.43 -8.61
C LEU A 303 0.16 1.25 -9.63
N GLY A 304 0.47 2.27 -10.43
CA GLY A 304 1.67 2.31 -11.26
C GLY A 304 2.97 2.18 -10.46
N LEU A 305 3.02 2.73 -9.24
CA LEU A 305 4.16 2.54 -8.33
C LEU A 305 4.29 1.07 -7.90
N VAL A 306 3.18 0.41 -7.54
CA VAL A 306 3.18 -1.01 -7.17
C VAL A 306 3.70 -1.87 -8.32
N TYR A 307 3.21 -1.64 -9.55
CA TYR A 307 3.68 -2.33 -10.75
C TYR A 307 5.20 -2.21 -10.96
N ASN A 308 5.75 -1.00 -10.83
CA ASN A 308 7.19 -0.75 -10.96
C ASN A 308 8.01 -1.48 -9.88
N GLN A 309 7.52 -1.53 -8.64
CA GLN A 309 8.15 -2.27 -7.56
C GLN A 309 8.12 -3.78 -7.82
N THR A 310 7.00 -4.31 -8.31
CA THR A 310 6.89 -5.73 -8.69
C THR A 310 7.88 -6.11 -9.80
N LEU A 311 7.97 -5.30 -10.86
CA LEU A 311 8.95 -5.52 -11.93
C LEU A 311 10.40 -5.43 -11.45
N LEU A 312 10.71 -4.47 -10.57
CA LEU A 312 12.03 -4.36 -9.96
C LEU A 312 12.40 -5.63 -9.20
N TRP A 313 11.49 -6.15 -8.37
CA TRP A 313 11.76 -7.36 -7.62
C TRP A 313 11.89 -8.59 -8.52
N PHE A 314 11.15 -8.69 -9.62
CA PHE A 314 11.39 -9.71 -10.65
C PHE A 314 12.76 -9.58 -11.31
N GLY A 315 13.19 -8.35 -11.59
CA GLY A 315 14.42 -8.08 -12.33
C GLY A 315 15.71 -8.10 -11.51
N VAL A 316 15.65 -7.89 -10.19
CA VAL A 316 16.86 -7.76 -9.37
C VAL A 316 17.74 -9.01 -9.37
N LEU A 317 17.15 -10.19 -9.59
CA LEU A 317 17.90 -11.44 -9.73
C LEU A 317 18.72 -11.51 -11.03
N PHE A 318 18.25 -10.87 -12.09
CA PHE A 318 18.82 -10.94 -13.45
C PHE A 318 19.63 -9.70 -13.83
N ALA A 319 19.32 -8.56 -13.22
CA ALA A 319 19.96 -7.27 -13.44
C ALA A 319 20.02 -6.48 -12.11
N PRO A 320 21.00 -6.73 -11.23
CA PRO A 320 21.08 -6.06 -9.93
C PRO A 320 21.10 -4.51 -9.97
N PRO A 321 21.79 -3.86 -10.93
CA PRO A 321 21.81 -2.39 -11.03
C PRO A 321 20.45 -1.78 -11.41
N LEU A 322 19.44 -2.59 -11.74
CA LEU A 322 18.07 -2.14 -12.02
C LEU A 322 17.46 -1.34 -10.86
N VAL A 323 17.93 -1.58 -9.63
CA VAL A 323 17.53 -0.82 -8.44
C VAL A 323 17.84 0.68 -8.61
N LEU A 324 19.00 1.03 -9.17
CA LEU A 324 19.40 2.43 -9.41
C LEU A 324 18.56 3.08 -10.50
N LEU A 325 18.32 2.34 -11.59
CA LEU A 325 17.46 2.80 -12.68
C LEU A 325 16.04 3.09 -12.18
N VAL A 326 15.47 2.18 -11.40
CA VAL A 326 14.11 2.36 -10.86
C VAL A 326 14.09 3.50 -9.84
N ALA A 327 15.11 3.66 -9.00
CA ALA A 327 15.19 4.80 -8.09
C ALA A 327 15.18 6.15 -8.85
N LEU A 328 15.97 6.26 -9.92
CA LEU A 328 15.96 7.43 -10.80
C LEU A 328 14.60 7.62 -11.48
N LYS A 329 14.00 6.55 -12.03
CA LYS A 329 12.66 6.57 -12.61
C LYS A 329 11.63 7.12 -11.62
N LEU A 330 11.61 6.62 -10.39
CA LEU A 330 10.64 7.06 -9.37
C LEU A 330 10.82 8.53 -8.99
N LEU A 331 12.06 9.02 -8.94
CA LEU A 331 12.34 10.44 -8.73
C LEU A 331 11.80 11.31 -9.88
N LEU A 332 12.03 10.90 -11.13
CA LEU A 332 11.49 11.61 -12.30
C LEU A 332 9.95 11.59 -12.34
N VAL A 333 9.34 10.42 -12.12
CA VAL A 333 7.88 10.25 -12.06
C VAL A 333 7.27 11.13 -10.98
N PHE A 334 7.92 11.29 -9.83
CA PHE A 334 7.44 12.20 -8.77
C PHE A 334 7.34 13.65 -9.26
N TYR A 335 8.39 14.17 -9.91
CA TYR A 335 8.38 15.55 -10.41
C TYR A 335 7.40 15.75 -11.56
N VAL A 336 7.27 14.78 -12.47
CA VAL A 336 6.27 14.83 -13.54
C VAL A 336 4.87 14.83 -12.96
N ASN A 337 4.53 13.88 -12.08
CA ASN A 337 3.20 13.82 -11.44
C ASN A 337 2.89 15.10 -10.64
N LYS A 338 3.90 15.69 -9.98
CA LYS A 338 3.75 16.98 -9.30
C LYS A 338 3.40 18.10 -10.29
N CYS A 339 4.07 18.14 -11.44
CA CYS A 339 3.76 19.10 -12.51
C CYS A 339 2.33 18.90 -13.04
N GLU A 340 1.95 17.65 -13.33
CA GLU A 340 0.59 17.32 -13.79
C GLU A 340 -0.48 17.79 -12.80
N LEU A 341 -0.28 17.51 -11.51
CA LEU A 341 -1.21 17.89 -10.45
C LEU A 341 -1.37 19.41 -10.33
N MET A 342 -0.29 20.17 -10.48
CA MET A 342 -0.29 21.63 -10.30
C MET A 342 -0.84 22.38 -11.51
N TYR A 343 -0.61 21.88 -12.72
CA TYR A 343 -0.88 22.64 -13.96
C TYR A 343 -1.94 22.03 -14.87
N LEU A 344 -2.05 20.69 -14.94
CA LEU A 344 -2.86 19.99 -15.97
C LEU A 344 -4.20 19.46 -15.44
N CYS A 345 -4.30 19.20 -14.14
CA CYS A 345 -5.48 18.58 -13.54
C CYS A 345 -6.39 19.60 -12.84
N GLN A 346 -7.69 19.27 -12.77
CA GLN A 346 -8.64 20.00 -11.93
C GLN A 346 -8.51 19.57 -10.46
N PRO A 347 -8.78 20.47 -9.49
CA PRO A 347 -8.78 20.12 -8.08
C PRO A 347 -9.84 19.04 -7.81
N PRO A 348 -9.52 17.99 -7.03
CA PRO A 348 -10.45 16.90 -6.79
C PRO A 348 -11.70 17.38 -6.03
N ALA A 349 -12.88 17.00 -6.51
CA ALA A 349 -14.17 17.41 -5.94
C ALA A 349 -14.47 16.81 -4.55
N ARG A 350 -13.74 15.76 -4.15
CA ARG A 350 -13.82 15.15 -2.81
C ARG A 350 -12.41 14.94 -2.28
N LEU A 351 -12.13 15.47 -1.08
CA LEU A 351 -10.88 15.15 -0.40
C LEU A 351 -10.93 13.70 0.08
N TRP A 352 -9.85 13.01 -0.23
CA TRP A 352 -9.73 11.57 -0.10
C TRP A 352 -9.58 11.13 1.37
N ARG A 353 -10.27 10.05 1.76
CA ARG A 353 -10.14 9.46 3.10
C ARG A 353 -8.90 8.55 3.15
N SER A 354 -7.75 9.20 3.38
CA SER A 354 -6.39 8.64 3.21
C SER A 354 -6.09 7.32 3.94
N SER A 355 -6.70 7.04 5.10
CA SER A 355 -6.24 5.95 5.98
C SER A 355 -6.62 4.54 5.52
N GLN A 356 -7.79 4.36 4.90
CA GLN A 356 -8.27 3.01 4.53
C GLN A 356 -7.56 2.47 3.30
N THR A 357 -7.19 3.34 2.36
CA THR A 357 -6.61 2.93 1.08
C THR A 357 -5.09 2.83 1.12
N GLN A 358 -4.44 3.54 2.04
CA GLN A 358 -3.05 3.29 2.37
C GLN A 358 -2.83 1.82 2.80
N THR A 359 -3.73 1.29 3.65
CA THR A 359 -3.67 -0.13 4.03
C THR A 359 -3.90 -1.05 2.84
N LEU A 360 -4.85 -0.71 1.95
CA LEU A 360 -5.09 -1.50 0.72
C LEU A 360 -3.82 -1.57 -0.14
N PHE A 361 -3.16 -0.43 -0.42
CA PHE A 361 -1.93 -0.43 -1.22
C PHE A 361 -0.82 -1.25 -0.57
N LEU A 362 -0.62 -1.16 0.76
CA LEU A 362 0.35 -1.99 1.47
C LEU A 362 0.04 -3.49 1.35
N VAL A 363 -1.24 -3.88 1.38
CA VAL A 363 -1.66 -5.26 1.15
C VAL A 363 -1.35 -5.69 -0.29
N LEU A 364 -1.63 -4.86 -1.29
CA LEU A 364 -1.33 -5.17 -2.70
C LEU A 364 0.18 -5.34 -2.93
N VAL A 365 0.99 -4.44 -2.36
CA VAL A 365 2.46 -4.51 -2.40
C VAL A 365 2.94 -5.81 -1.75
N PHE A 366 2.42 -6.16 -0.56
CA PHE A 366 2.74 -7.42 0.12
C PHE A 366 2.41 -8.65 -0.74
N VAL A 367 1.21 -8.70 -1.32
CA VAL A 367 0.79 -9.82 -2.19
C VAL A 367 1.70 -9.94 -3.41
N SER A 368 2.06 -8.82 -4.05
CA SER A 368 2.97 -8.84 -5.20
C SER A 368 4.38 -9.31 -4.83
N LEU A 369 4.93 -8.84 -3.70
CA LEU A 369 6.25 -9.26 -3.22
C LEU A 369 6.26 -10.74 -2.85
N PHE A 370 5.21 -11.21 -2.17
CA PHE A 370 5.07 -12.62 -1.84
C PHE A 370 5.05 -13.49 -3.11
N GLY A 371 4.29 -13.08 -4.14
CA GLY A 371 4.29 -13.75 -5.45
C GLY A 371 5.69 -13.80 -6.08
N VAL A 372 6.42 -12.68 -6.07
CA VAL A 372 7.80 -12.62 -6.58
C VAL A 372 8.74 -13.56 -5.82
N LEU A 373 8.65 -13.62 -4.48
CA LEU A 373 9.47 -14.52 -3.66
C LEU A 373 9.20 -15.99 -4.00
N LEU A 374 7.94 -16.38 -4.21
CA LEU A 374 7.59 -17.75 -4.64
C LEU A 374 8.20 -18.05 -6.02
N THR A 375 8.11 -17.11 -6.97
CA THR A 375 8.73 -17.28 -8.29
C THR A 375 10.25 -17.40 -8.19
N HIS A 376 10.92 -16.57 -7.38
CA HIS A 376 12.36 -16.70 -7.14
C HIS A 376 12.73 -18.04 -6.50
N GLY A 377 11.95 -18.50 -5.51
CA GLY A 377 12.13 -19.82 -4.92
C GLY A 377 12.01 -20.93 -5.95
N TYR A 378 11.04 -20.85 -6.86
CA TYR A 378 10.90 -21.79 -7.98
C TYR A 378 12.11 -21.74 -8.92
N LEU A 379 12.56 -20.55 -9.32
CA LEU A 379 13.74 -20.39 -10.20
C LEU A 379 14.99 -21.00 -9.59
N ILE A 380 15.26 -20.70 -8.32
CA ILE A 380 16.47 -21.15 -7.61
C ILE A 380 16.50 -22.67 -7.44
N MET A 381 15.33 -23.31 -7.27
CA MET A 381 15.22 -24.74 -6.94
C MET A 381 14.97 -25.66 -8.13
N GLN A 382 14.22 -25.21 -9.14
CA GLN A 382 13.67 -26.08 -10.19
C GLN A 382 14.16 -25.73 -11.59
N VAL A 383 14.74 -24.54 -11.80
CA VAL A 383 15.18 -24.10 -13.13
C VAL A 383 16.69 -24.28 -13.27
N PRO A 384 17.15 -25.02 -14.31
CA PRO A 384 18.58 -25.21 -14.53
C PRO A 384 19.24 -23.90 -14.98
N VAL A 385 20.46 -23.68 -14.50
CA VAL A 385 21.27 -22.49 -14.85
C VAL A 385 21.96 -22.65 -16.20
N SER A 386 22.28 -21.54 -16.86
CA SER A 386 23.09 -21.56 -18.08
C SER A 386 24.51 -22.09 -17.83
N GLU A 387 25.00 -22.98 -18.69
CA GLU A 387 26.33 -23.58 -18.54
C GLU A 387 27.47 -22.59 -18.86
N GLY A 388 27.24 -21.66 -19.79
CA GLY A 388 28.28 -20.79 -20.34
C GLY A 388 28.54 -19.49 -19.57
N CYS A 389 27.68 -19.09 -18.63
CA CYS A 389 27.71 -17.72 -18.11
C CYS A 389 27.08 -17.52 -16.73
N GLY A 390 27.41 -16.37 -16.15
CA GLY A 390 26.94 -15.96 -14.85
C GLY A 390 27.70 -16.58 -13.67
N PRO A 391 27.32 -16.18 -12.45
CA PRO A 391 28.06 -16.52 -11.24
C PRO A 391 27.92 -17.99 -10.85
N PHE A 392 26.86 -18.67 -11.30
CA PHE A 392 26.55 -20.05 -10.92
C PHE A 392 26.96 -21.09 -11.98
N ARG A 393 27.72 -20.68 -13.02
CA ARG A 393 28.22 -21.61 -14.05
C ARG A 393 29.04 -22.75 -13.43
N GLY A 394 28.81 -23.97 -13.91
CA GLY A 394 29.40 -25.21 -13.38
C GLY A 394 28.55 -25.90 -12.30
N THR A 395 27.40 -25.34 -11.93
CA THR A 395 26.37 -26.03 -11.13
C THR A 395 25.13 -26.31 -11.98
N GLN A 396 24.31 -27.29 -11.60
CA GLN A 396 23.06 -27.59 -12.32
C GLN A 396 21.92 -26.65 -11.89
N TYR A 397 21.91 -26.25 -10.60
CA TYR A 397 20.91 -25.36 -10.03
C TYR A 397 21.56 -24.32 -9.10
N MET A 398 20.96 -23.13 -9.01
CA MET A 398 21.50 -22.03 -8.18
C MET A 398 21.68 -22.41 -6.70
N TYR A 399 20.77 -23.23 -6.14
CA TYR A 399 20.84 -23.63 -4.73
C TYR A 399 22.06 -24.53 -4.39
N GLN A 400 22.64 -25.22 -5.38
CA GLN A 400 23.73 -26.16 -5.13
C GLN A 400 24.98 -25.45 -4.61
N LEU A 401 25.29 -24.29 -5.18
CA LEU A 401 26.44 -23.49 -4.76
C LEU A 401 26.27 -22.97 -3.33
N PHE A 402 25.05 -22.55 -2.98
CA PHE A 402 24.71 -22.17 -1.61
C PHE A 402 24.87 -23.35 -0.65
N MET A 403 24.36 -24.53 -1.01
CA MET A 403 24.52 -25.74 -0.19
C MET A 403 25.99 -26.13 -0.01
N GLN A 404 26.82 -26.00 -1.05
CA GLN A 404 28.26 -26.25 -0.96
C GLN A 404 28.97 -25.23 -0.05
N GLY A 405 28.66 -23.94 -0.18
CA GLY A 405 29.19 -22.91 0.72
C GLY A 405 28.79 -23.13 2.18
N ILE A 406 27.54 -23.50 2.41
CA ILE A 406 27.00 -23.94 3.71
C ILE A 406 27.79 -25.13 4.28
N LEU A 407 28.04 -26.14 3.46
CA LEU A 407 28.74 -27.35 3.87
C LEU A 407 30.23 -27.10 4.12
N LYS A 408 30.82 -26.07 3.50
CA LYS A 408 32.20 -25.62 3.75
C LYS A 408 32.33 -24.80 5.04
N LEU A 409 31.34 -23.95 5.35
CA LEU A 409 31.27 -23.25 6.65
C LEU A 409 31.00 -24.20 7.84
N ARG A 410 30.62 -25.46 7.57
CA ARG A 410 30.29 -26.47 8.59
C ARG A 410 31.45 -26.86 9.48
N GLU A 411 32.68 -26.73 8.99
CA GLU A 411 33.84 -27.28 9.68
C GLU A 411 34.41 -26.35 10.75
N GLU A 412 34.06 -25.05 10.77
CA GLU A 412 34.82 -24.07 11.57
C GLU A 412 34.03 -23.13 12.50
N HIS A 413 32.68 -23.12 12.50
CA HIS A 413 31.91 -22.13 13.32
C HIS A 413 30.75 -22.69 14.18
N LEU A 414 30.68 -22.22 15.45
CA LEU A 414 29.60 -22.48 16.43
C LEU A 414 28.20 -22.09 15.92
N PHE A 415 28.11 -21.01 15.13
CA PHE A 415 26.85 -20.56 14.51
C PHE A 415 26.23 -21.64 13.61
N TRP A 416 27.06 -22.40 12.89
CA TRP A 416 26.59 -23.43 11.97
C TRP A 416 26.00 -24.64 12.69
N ARG A 417 26.62 -25.05 13.81
CA ARG A 417 26.10 -26.12 14.67
C ARG A 417 24.72 -25.75 15.24
N ALA A 418 24.51 -24.48 15.58
CA ALA A 418 23.21 -23.96 15.99
C ALA A 418 22.20 -23.92 14.83
N PHE A 419 22.61 -23.46 13.63
CA PHE A 419 21.73 -23.39 12.46
C PHE A 419 21.21 -24.76 12.00
N VAL A 420 22.10 -25.76 11.86
CA VAL A 420 21.73 -27.14 11.50
C VAL A 420 20.84 -27.78 12.57
N TYR A 421 21.10 -27.47 13.84
CA TYR A 421 20.25 -27.94 14.93
C TYR A 421 18.82 -27.37 14.80
N ILE A 422 18.69 -26.06 14.48
CA ILE A 422 17.39 -25.40 14.28
C ILE A 422 16.63 -25.93 13.06
N THR A 423 17.33 -26.32 11.98
CA THR A 423 16.70 -26.85 10.75
C THR A 423 16.32 -28.33 10.82
N LYS A 424 16.59 -29.03 11.93
CA LYS A 424 16.13 -30.42 12.10
C LYS A 424 14.60 -30.48 12.06
N PRO A 425 13.99 -31.44 11.34
CA PRO A 425 12.52 -31.57 11.25
C PRO A 425 11.83 -31.62 12.60
N ALA A 426 12.46 -32.22 13.62
CA ALA A 426 11.96 -32.28 14.99
C ALA A 426 11.91 -30.90 15.67
N ILE A 427 12.91 -30.04 15.45
CA ILE A 427 12.95 -28.68 16.01
C ILE A 427 11.96 -27.78 15.29
N ILE A 428 11.86 -27.89 13.95
CA ILE A 428 10.83 -27.19 13.17
C ILE A 428 9.44 -27.58 13.66
N GLY A 429 9.19 -28.88 13.87
CA GLY A 429 7.94 -29.37 14.45
C GLY A 429 7.65 -28.80 15.85
N GLY A 430 8.66 -28.74 16.72
CA GLY A 430 8.55 -28.11 18.04
C GLY A 430 8.27 -26.61 17.99
N VAL A 431 8.92 -25.87 17.09
CA VAL A 431 8.67 -24.43 16.87
C VAL A 431 7.26 -24.20 16.32
N LEU A 432 6.80 -25.04 15.39
CA LEU A 432 5.43 -24.97 14.87
C LEU A 432 4.40 -25.29 15.94
N LEU A 433 4.64 -26.29 16.79
CA LEU A 433 3.77 -26.64 17.91
C LEU A 433 3.69 -25.49 18.92
N THR A 434 4.83 -24.95 19.33
CA THR A 434 4.91 -23.82 20.28
C THR A 434 4.29 -22.56 19.69
N MET A 435 4.50 -22.25 18.41
CA MET A 435 3.79 -21.17 17.70
C MET A 435 2.29 -21.42 17.63
N GLY A 436 1.85 -22.66 17.44
CA GLY A 436 0.44 -23.05 17.49
C GLY A 436 -0.18 -22.80 18.85
N VAL A 437 0.47 -23.26 19.92
CA VAL A 437 0.06 -23.03 21.31
C VAL A 437 0.07 -21.53 21.65
N ALA A 438 1.12 -20.80 21.27
CA ALA A 438 1.22 -19.36 21.47
C ALA A 438 0.10 -18.62 20.73
N THR A 439 -0.18 -19.00 19.48
CA THR A 439 -1.29 -18.42 18.69
C THR A 439 -2.64 -18.73 19.35
N TYR A 440 -2.86 -19.95 19.83
CA TYR A 440 -4.06 -20.31 20.58
C TYR A 440 -4.20 -19.48 21.86
N TYR A 441 -3.12 -19.36 22.64
CA TYR A 441 -3.08 -18.55 23.86
C TYR A 441 -3.34 -17.07 23.58
N LEU A 442 -2.68 -16.49 22.58
CA LEU A 442 -2.89 -15.09 22.17
C LEU A 442 -4.33 -14.87 21.67
N ARG A 443 -4.89 -15.84 20.95
CA ARG A 443 -6.30 -15.82 20.52
C ARG A 443 -7.24 -15.88 21.72
N ALA A 444 -7.02 -16.79 22.67
CA ALA A 444 -7.81 -16.89 23.90
C ALA A 444 -7.73 -15.60 24.73
N LYS A 445 -6.51 -15.06 24.92
CA LYS A 445 -6.26 -13.78 25.56
C LYS A 445 -6.97 -12.63 24.85
N SER A 446 -6.94 -12.58 23.51
CA SER A 446 -7.65 -11.55 22.74
C SER A 446 -9.16 -11.62 22.96
N ARG A 447 -9.75 -12.82 22.98
CA ARG A 447 -11.18 -13.01 23.28
C ARG A 447 -11.53 -12.57 24.70
N ALA A 448 -10.70 -12.92 25.68
CA ALA A 448 -10.89 -12.50 27.07
C ALA A 448 -10.77 -10.98 27.24
N GLN A 449 -9.81 -10.33 26.57
CA GLN A 449 -9.66 -8.87 26.57
C GLN A 449 -10.88 -8.18 25.95
N ILE A 450 -11.39 -8.71 24.84
CA ILE A 450 -12.63 -8.20 24.22
C ILE A 450 -13.81 -8.32 25.19
N ALA A 451 -13.96 -9.47 25.86
CA ALA A 451 -15.02 -9.67 26.86
C ALA A 451 -14.88 -8.70 28.04
N LYS A 452 -13.67 -8.50 28.57
CA LYS A 452 -13.39 -7.55 29.65
C LYS A 452 -13.69 -6.11 29.23
N VAL A 453 -13.32 -5.70 28.02
CA VAL A 453 -13.65 -4.37 27.47
C VAL A 453 -15.16 -4.20 27.34
N LYS A 454 -15.87 -5.24 26.89
CA LYS A 454 -17.34 -5.20 26.81
C LYS A 454 -17.97 -5.02 28.19
N LEU A 455 -17.53 -5.81 29.18
CA LEU A 455 -18.01 -5.70 30.56
C LEU A 455 -17.72 -4.32 31.15
N LEU A 456 -16.51 -3.79 30.96
CA LEU A 456 -16.13 -2.47 31.46
C LEU A 456 -16.99 -1.36 30.82
N LYS A 457 -17.35 -1.49 29.54
CA LYS A 457 -18.26 -0.57 28.87
C LYS A 457 -19.69 -0.65 29.41
N GLU A 458 -20.17 -1.86 29.71
CA GLU A 458 -21.48 -2.05 30.35
C GLU A 458 -21.50 -1.42 31.75
N LEU A 459 -20.45 -1.60 32.54
CA LEU A 459 -20.28 -0.98 33.84
C LEU A 459 -20.29 0.56 33.76
N LEU A 460 -19.53 1.15 32.83
CA LEU A 460 -19.53 2.61 32.62
C LEU A 460 -20.92 3.15 32.22
N CYS A 461 -21.68 2.39 31.44
CA CYS A 461 -23.03 2.76 31.04
C CYS A 461 -24.01 2.69 32.22
N LEU A 462 -23.89 1.67 33.07
CA LEU A 462 -24.69 1.54 34.29
C LEU A 462 -24.36 2.65 35.28
N GLU A 463 -23.08 2.97 35.50
CA GLU A 463 -22.65 4.06 36.37
C GLU A 463 -23.16 5.42 35.86
N ALA A 464 -23.15 5.66 34.55
CA ALA A 464 -23.70 6.88 33.96
C ALA A 464 -25.22 7.02 34.22
N LYS A 465 -25.98 5.92 34.06
CA LYS A 465 -27.43 5.91 34.35
C LYS A 465 -27.72 6.12 35.83
N ASP A 466 -26.92 5.55 36.71
CA ASP A 466 -27.10 5.69 38.15
C ASP A 466 -26.83 7.14 38.59
N LYS A 467 -25.79 7.79 38.03
CA LYS A 467 -25.56 9.23 38.21
C LYS A 467 -26.72 10.08 37.69
N GLU A 468 -27.26 9.79 36.51
CA GLU A 468 -28.45 10.49 35.99
C GLU A 468 -29.66 10.32 36.92
N PHE A 469 -29.89 9.11 37.45
CA PHE A 469 -30.99 8.84 38.38
C PHE A 469 -30.82 9.59 39.71
N LEU A 470 -29.61 9.58 40.28
CA LEU A 470 -29.29 10.32 41.51
C LEU A 470 -29.44 11.83 41.31
N LEU A 471 -28.93 12.39 40.20
CA LEU A 471 -29.11 13.80 39.86
C LEU A 471 -30.59 14.15 39.65
N ALA A 472 -31.36 13.28 39.02
CA ALA A 472 -32.80 13.48 38.85
C ALA A 472 -33.53 13.52 40.21
N ASN A 473 -33.21 12.60 41.13
CA ASN A 473 -33.80 12.60 42.48
C ASN A 473 -33.37 13.80 43.31
N LEU A 474 -32.09 14.17 43.30
CA LEU A 474 -31.61 15.39 43.96
C LEU A 474 -32.31 16.64 43.41
N SER A 475 -32.50 16.74 42.09
CA SER A 475 -33.21 17.86 41.47
C SER A 475 -34.69 17.94 41.88
N LYS A 476 -35.35 16.79 42.09
CA LYS A 476 -36.73 16.73 42.59
C LYS A 476 -36.83 17.15 44.04
N VAL A 477 -35.89 16.70 44.89
CA VAL A 477 -35.85 17.12 46.30
C VAL A 477 -35.53 18.61 46.41
N ALA A 478 -34.59 19.13 45.62
CA ALA A 478 -34.27 20.55 45.57
C ALA A 478 -35.51 21.39 45.19
N ARG A 479 -36.20 21.03 44.09
CA ARG A 479 -37.45 21.71 43.69
C ARG A 479 -38.58 21.54 44.71
N GLY A 480 -38.68 20.38 45.35
CA GLY A 480 -39.67 20.13 46.40
C GLY A 480 -39.44 21.04 47.60
N LYS A 481 -38.17 21.27 47.98
CA LYS A 481 -37.77 22.17 49.05
C LYS A 481 -38.03 23.64 48.71
N ASP A 482 -37.89 24.03 47.44
CA ASP A 482 -38.29 25.36 46.97
C ASP A 482 -39.82 25.58 47.02
N CYS A 483 -40.64 24.51 47.06
CA CYS A 483 -42.08 24.58 47.31
C CYS A 483 -42.47 24.44 48.80
N THR A 484 -41.54 24.06 49.68
CA THR A 484 -41.76 23.94 51.15
C THR A 484 -40.80 24.82 51.95
N GLY A 485 -40.42 25.95 51.36
CA GLY A 485 -39.60 27.00 51.96
C GLY A 485 -40.42 28.06 52.69
N GLU A 486 -41.39 27.66 53.50
CA GLU A 486 -41.69 28.33 54.78
C GLU A 486 -41.55 27.23 55.84
N GLN A 487 -40.56 27.37 56.74
CA GLN A 487 -40.14 26.43 57.80
C GLN A 487 -39.05 25.39 57.44
N LEU A 488 -37.80 25.83 57.29
CA LEU A 488 -36.66 25.02 57.72
C LEU A 488 -35.48 25.86 58.23
N ASP A 489 -35.76 26.80 59.12
CA ASP A 489 -34.76 27.63 59.82
C ASP A 489 -34.32 27.00 61.17
N ARG A 490 -34.23 25.66 61.25
CA ARG A 490 -33.93 25.00 62.53
C ARG A 490 -33.19 23.67 62.45
N ILE A 491 -32.27 23.52 61.48
CA ILE A 491 -31.27 22.43 61.53
C ILE A 491 -29.91 22.97 61.06
N GLU A 492 -29.55 24.17 61.48
CA GLU A 492 -28.18 24.44 61.89
C GLU A 492 -28.16 24.22 63.41
N LEU A 493 -27.11 23.61 63.96
CA LEU A 493 -26.98 23.13 65.34
C LEU A 493 -27.45 21.68 65.56
N VAL A 494 -26.68 20.71 65.09
CA VAL A 494 -26.13 19.60 65.90
C VAL A 494 -25.14 18.82 65.02
N GLY A 495 -23.87 18.74 65.47
CA GLY A 495 -22.99 17.62 65.11
C GLY A 495 -21.75 17.95 64.28
N GLY A 496 -20.84 18.75 64.82
CA GLY A 496 -19.46 18.76 64.36
C GLY A 496 -18.74 17.43 64.66
N GLY A 497 -18.04 16.87 63.67
CA GLY A 497 -17.19 15.70 63.83
C GLY A 497 -16.20 15.58 62.66
N ARG A 498 -14.90 15.77 62.96
CA ARG A 498 -13.76 15.61 62.05
C ARG A 498 -13.77 14.26 61.32
N LEU A 499 -13.52 14.26 60.02
CA LEU A 499 -12.98 13.12 59.27
C LEU A 499 -11.97 13.63 58.23
N ASN A 500 -10.69 13.61 58.61
CA ASN A 500 -9.55 13.81 57.72
C ASN A 500 -9.36 12.55 56.86
N GLY A 501 -9.35 12.69 55.53
CA GLY A 501 -8.95 11.65 54.59
C GLY A 501 -8.36 12.25 53.30
N PRO A 502 -7.29 11.67 52.71
CA PRO A 502 -6.54 12.27 51.61
C PRO A 502 -7.24 12.15 50.23
N ALA A 503 -8.53 11.82 50.18
CA ALA A 503 -9.24 11.53 48.94
C ALA A 503 -9.84 12.77 48.23
N ASP A 504 -9.98 13.91 48.92
CA ASP A 504 -10.81 15.02 48.43
C ASP A 504 -10.08 16.15 47.70
N ARG A 505 -8.79 15.99 47.35
CA ARG A 505 -8.08 17.02 46.55
C ARG A 505 -8.25 16.91 45.03
N TYR A 506 -9.01 15.94 44.52
CA TYR A 506 -9.12 15.71 43.07
C TYR A 506 -10.42 16.18 42.42
N TYR A 507 -11.37 16.74 43.17
CA TYR A 507 -12.70 17.02 42.60
C TYR A 507 -12.94 18.45 42.11
N THR A 508 -11.98 19.38 42.26
CA THR A 508 -12.22 20.79 41.92
C THR A 508 -11.09 21.40 41.08
N ASP A 509 -10.69 20.77 39.98
CA ASP A 509 -10.10 21.52 38.85
C ASP A 509 -9.99 20.68 37.54
N PRO A 510 -10.81 20.92 36.49
CA PRO A 510 -10.66 20.25 35.20
C PRO A 510 -9.43 20.71 34.38
N CYS A 511 -8.68 21.72 34.84
CA CYS A 511 -7.57 22.32 34.10
C CYS A 511 -6.16 21.95 34.61
N ALA A 512 -6.04 21.15 35.68
CA ALA A 512 -4.74 20.86 36.32
C ALA A 512 -3.86 19.81 35.60
N THR A 513 -4.33 19.16 34.53
CA THR A 513 -3.61 18.03 33.90
C THR A 513 -2.49 18.42 32.92
N TRP A 514 -2.24 19.70 32.65
CA TRP A 514 -1.22 20.14 31.67
C TRP A 514 0.02 20.81 32.27
N ARG A 515 0.25 20.74 33.58
CA ARG A 515 1.42 21.37 34.19
C ARG A 515 2.26 20.37 34.99
N SER A 516 2.93 19.47 34.29
CA SER A 516 4.06 18.70 34.85
C SER A 516 4.95 18.12 33.73
N SER A 517 5.84 18.95 33.19
CA SER A 517 7.11 18.54 32.58
C SER A 517 8.05 19.74 32.73
N GLY A 518 9.09 19.60 33.54
CA GLY A 518 9.91 20.71 34.00
C GLY A 518 10.72 21.40 32.91
N LEU A 519 10.68 22.73 32.93
CA LEU A 519 11.82 23.60 32.62
C LEU A 519 11.59 24.93 33.35
N LYS A 520 12.41 25.20 34.37
CA LYS A 520 12.48 26.49 35.06
C LYS A 520 12.96 27.54 34.06
N LEU A 521 12.15 28.55 33.78
CA LEU A 521 12.63 29.86 33.34
C LEU A 521 11.83 30.97 34.03
N SER A 522 12.58 31.99 34.43
CA SER A 522 12.21 33.05 35.35
C SER A 522 11.04 33.92 34.87
N SER A 523 10.28 34.38 35.86
CA SER A 523 9.20 35.36 35.79
C SER A 523 9.59 36.71 35.16
N THR A 524 8.80 37.17 34.20
CA THR A 524 8.47 38.60 33.99
C THR A 524 6.97 38.70 33.60
N PRO A 525 6.20 39.67 34.13
CA PRO A 525 4.77 39.80 33.81
C PRO A 525 4.54 40.86 32.72
N LEU A 526 3.68 40.58 31.75
CA LEU A 526 3.10 41.54 30.78
C LEU A 526 1.70 41.01 30.36
N PRO A 527 0.77 41.87 29.87
CA PRO A 527 -0.56 42.02 30.45
C PRO A 527 -1.70 41.37 29.64
N HIS A 528 -2.88 41.36 30.27
CA HIS A 528 -4.20 40.90 29.83
C HIS A 528 -4.50 40.81 28.31
N PRO A 529 -5.20 39.74 27.87
CA PRO A 529 -5.85 39.71 26.57
C PRO A 529 -7.23 40.38 26.59
N ILE A 530 -7.46 41.16 25.54
CA ILE A 530 -8.68 41.86 25.16
C ILE A 530 -9.79 40.86 24.84
N HIS A 531 -10.97 41.09 25.42
CA HIS A 531 -12.24 40.48 25.01
C HIS A 531 -12.56 40.82 23.55
N LEU A 532 -12.91 39.82 22.73
CA LEU A 532 -13.73 40.01 21.54
C LEU A 532 -14.29 38.67 21.04
N PHE A 533 -15.51 38.35 21.46
CA PHE A 533 -16.46 37.54 20.70
C PHE A 533 -17.74 38.36 20.58
N ARG A 534 -18.03 38.82 19.36
CA ARG A 534 -19.38 39.03 18.84
C ARG A 534 -19.41 38.54 17.41
#